data_AF-A0A817K965-F1
#
_entry.id   AF-A0A817K965-F1
#
_cell.length_a   1.000
_cell.length_b   1.000
_cell.length_c   1.000
_cell.angle_alpha   90.00
_cell.angle_beta   90.00
_cell.angle_gamma   90.00
#
_symmetry.space_group_name_H-M   'P 1'
#
loop_
_entity.id
_entity.type
_entity.pdbx_description
1 polymer ?
#
loop_
_entity_poly.entity_id
_entity_poly.type
_entity_poly.pdbx_seq_one_letter_code
_entity_poly.pdbx_strand_id
1 'polypeptide(L)'
;MIRAPAVNFSRPLVTLKKPIKHVFVIVLESIRADAVKSTFASDAIAAKVTPLLNSLWKNSVHTVASGTSSYTLKSIVSIFCGIYPLNVNFLKEANSENFLDEKCLPELLRETFRTKNNQSAFRSAFFTAARDDFDHQKDLFNKLKFDTTINGFDIYEEVGYVPDLGMFGPADSYILPLMWKWIDNNLAEKQTKHLMMSLLVTGTHEPFPIPTDSPMDEYSFYIDDSP
;
A
#
# COMPACT_ATOMS: atom_id res chain seq x y z
N MET A 1 25.17 -4.41 18.75
CA MET A 1 23.72 -4.11 18.86
C MET A 1 23.57 -2.60 18.66
N ILE A 2 23.28 -2.16 17.43
CA ILE A 2 23.11 -0.73 17.12
C ILE A 2 21.72 -0.34 17.62
N ARG A 3 21.63 0.39 18.72
CA ARG A 3 20.37 0.97 19.18
C ARG A 3 20.02 2.14 18.27
N ALA A 4 18.79 2.18 17.77
CA ALA A 4 18.27 3.37 17.12
C ALA A 4 18.46 4.59 18.05
N PRO A 5 18.81 5.77 17.51
CA PRO A 5 18.98 6.96 18.33
C PRO A 5 17.69 7.23 19.11
N ALA A 6 17.84 7.49 20.41
CA ALA A 6 16.71 7.82 21.27
C ALA A 6 15.99 9.05 20.70
N VAL A 7 14.73 8.89 20.32
CA VAL A 7 13.89 10.01 19.88
C VAL A 7 13.67 10.89 21.10
N ASN A 8 14.19 12.11 21.05
CA ASN A 8 14.03 13.07 22.13
C ASN A 8 12.61 13.65 22.13
N PHE A 9 11.72 13.08 22.95
CA PHE A 9 10.33 13.52 23.13
C PHE A 9 10.17 14.87 23.85
N SER A 10 11.26 15.58 24.18
CA SER A 10 11.18 16.92 24.80
C SER A 10 10.76 18.03 23.84
N ARG A 11 10.66 17.76 22.53
CA ARG A 11 9.98 18.67 21.61
C ARG A 11 8.47 18.61 21.88
N PRO A 12 7.75 19.75 21.89
CA PRO A 12 6.31 19.75 22.09
C PRO A 12 5.68 18.80 21.09
N LEU A 13 4.81 17.91 21.60
CA LEU A 13 4.01 17.00 20.79
C LEU A 13 3.40 17.81 19.65
N VAL A 14 3.85 17.54 18.42
CA VAL A 14 3.28 18.14 17.22
C VAL A 14 1.84 17.69 17.17
N THR A 15 0.94 18.55 17.61
CA THR A 15 -0.49 18.29 17.61
C THR A 15 -0.98 18.63 16.21
N LEU A 16 -1.47 17.62 15.49
CA LEU A 16 -2.08 17.86 14.19
C LEU A 16 -3.23 18.85 14.38
N LYS A 17 -3.22 19.95 13.60
CA LYS A 17 -4.28 20.98 13.65
C LYS A 17 -5.67 20.40 13.33
N LYS A 18 -5.72 19.28 12.62
CA LYS A 18 -6.92 18.52 12.31
C LYS A 18 -6.67 17.03 12.59
N PRO A 19 -7.65 16.28 13.12
CA PRO A 19 -7.50 14.85 13.33
C PRO A 19 -7.33 14.10 12.00
N ILE A 20 -6.51 13.05 11.99
CA ILE A 20 -6.40 12.13 10.86
C ILE A 20 -7.73 11.39 10.73
N LYS A 21 -8.34 11.45 9.55
CA LYS A 21 -9.61 10.76 9.28
C LYS A 21 -9.42 9.44 8.55
N HIS A 22 -8.55 9.42 7.55
CA HIS A 22 -8.28 8.22 6.76
C HIS A 22 -6.80 8.22 6.40
N VAL A 23 -6.22 7.03 6.28
CA VAL A 23 -4.83 6.81 5.90
C VAL A 23 -4.84 5.89 4.69
N PHE A 24 -4.24 6.34 3.59
CA PHE A 24 -4.09 5.54 2.38
C PHE A 24 -2.61 5.41 2.08
N VAL A 25 -2.14 4.18 1.95
CA VAL A 25 -0.76 3.85 1.62
C VAL A 25 -0.77 3.12 0.28
N ILE A 26 -0.17 3.71 -0.74
CA ILE A 26 -0.04 3.06 -2.05
C ILE A 26 1.44 2.68 -2.20
N VAL A 27 1.68 1.38 -2.35
CA VAL A 27 3.01 0.80 -2.60
C VAL A 27 3.12 0.54 -4.09
N LEU A 28 4.02 1.26 -4.75
CA LEU A 28 4.27 1.12 -6.18
C LEU A 28 5.41 0.12 -6.39
N GLU A 29 5.11 -1.04 -6.96
CA GLU A 29 6.10 -2.09 -7.25
C GLU A 29 7.19 -1.58 -8.20
N SER A 30 8.45 -1.86 -7.90
CA SER A 30 9.60 -1.57 -8.77
C SER A 30 9.72 -0.13 -9.27
N ILE A 31 9.07 0.84 -8.61
CA ILE A 31 9.19 2.27 -8.94
C ILE A 31 10.37 2.90 -8.21
N ARG A 32 11.20 3.59 -8.99
CA ARG A 32 12.31 4.40 -8.48
C ARG A 32 12.00 5.89 -8.56
N ALA A 33 12.65 6.68 -7.72
CA ALA A 33 12.46 8.13 -7.69
C ALA A 33 12.78 8.80 -9.04
N ASP A 34 13.79 8.30 -9.77
CA ASP A 34 14.18 8.79 -11.09
C ASP A 34 13.18 8.46 -12.21
N ALA A 35 12.23 7.53 -11.96
CA ALA A 35 11.15 7.19 -12.89
C ALA A 35 9.89 8.07 -12.74
N VAL A 36 9.68 8.67 -11.56
CA VAL A 36 8.50 9.52 -11.27
C VAL A 36 8.75 10.99 -11.62
N LYS A 37 9.99 11.47 -11.45
CA LYS A 37 10.41 12.81 -11.85
C LYS A 37 11.85 12.74 -12.30
N SER A 38 12.07 12.94 -13.59
CA SER A 38 13.33 12.58 -14.19
C SER A 38 14.36 13.70 -14.10
N THR A 39 15.45 13.45 -13.38
CA THR A 39 16.74 14.07 -13.70
C THR A 39 17.41 13.43 -14.92
N PHE A 40 16.88 12.30 -15.44
CA PHE A 40 17.52 11.47 -16.49
C PHE A 40 16.72 11.28 -17.79
N ALA A 41 15.45 11.68 -17.80
CA ALA A 41 14.59 11.75 -18.98
C ALA A 41 14.24 13.23 -19.18
N SER A 42 13.97 13.66 -20.41
CA SER A 42 13.42 15.00 -20.59
C SER A 42 12.11 15.11 -19.80
N ASP A 43 11.84 16.25 -19.17
CA ASP A 43 10.59 16.51 -18.42
C ASP A 43 9.33 16.11 -19.22
N ALA A 44 9.41 16.20 -20.56
CA ALA A 44 8.35 15.82 -21.48
C ALA A 44 8.02 14.32 -21.51
N ILE A 45 8.98 13.42 -21.24
CA ILE A 45 8.74 11.97 -21.18
C ILE A 45 8.19 11.59 -19.80
N ALA A 46 8.80 12.08 -18.72
CA ALA A 46 8.30 11.82 -17.37
C ALA A 46 6.84 12.30 -17.19
N ALA A 47 6.51 13.46 -17.75
CA ALA A 47 5.14 13.99 -17.75
C ALA A 47 4.12 13.06 -18.43
N LYS A 48 4.54 12.28 -19.43
CA LYS A 48 3.67 11.34 -20.16
C LYS A 48 3.57 9.97 -19.50
N VAL A 49 4.61 9.53 -18.78
CA VAL A 49 4.65 8.18 -18.18
C VAL A 49 3.91 8.15 -16.85
N THR A 50 3.98 9.21 -16.05
CA THR A 50 3.35 9.26 -14.71
C THR A 50 2.52 10.54 -14.49
N PRO A 51 1.56 10.87 -15.37
CA PRO A 51 0.84 12.14 -15.32
C PRO A 51 0.13 12.39 -13.98
N LEU A 52 -0.50 11.35 -13.41
CA LEU A 52 -1.16 11.44 -12.10
C LEU A 52 -0.16 11.74 -10.97
N LEU A 53 0.96 11.02 -10.90
CA LEU A 53 1.97 11.26 -9.86
C LEU A 53 2.60 12.66 -10.00
N ASN A 54 2.82 13.13 -11.23
CA ASN A 54 3.30 14.49 -11.49
C ASN A 54 2.31 15.56 -11.05
N SER A 55 1.00 15.33 -11.24
CA SER A 55 -0.05 16.21 -10.72
C SER A 55 -0.04 16.24 -9.19
N LEU A 56 -0.01 15.08 -8.55
CA LEU A 56 0.06 14.97 -7.09
C LEU A 56 1.33 15.59 -6.51
N TRP A 57 2.46 15.49 -7.22
CA TRP A 57 3.76 16.02 -6.78
C TRP A 57 3.70 17.52 -6.45
N LYS A 58 2.94 18.31 -7.22
CA LYS A 58 2.83 19.77 -7.03
C LYS A 58 2.19 20.14 -5.69
N ASN A 59 1.30 19.30 -5.19
CA ASN A 59 0.50 19.55 -3.98
C ASN A 59 0.90 18.63 -2.80
N SER A 60 2.02 17.92 -2.92
CA SER A 60 2.46 16.92 -1.94
C SER A 60 3.73 17.34 -1.20
N VAL A 61 3.84 16.88 0.06
CA VAL A 61 5.11 16.89 0.78
C VAL A 61 5.94 15.72 0.29
N HIS A 62 7.16 16.01 -0.14
CA HIS A 62 8.12 15.00 -0.61
C HIS A 62 9.37 15.03 0.26
N THR A 63 10.01 13.87 0.39
CA THR A 63 11.27 13.70 1.11
C THR A 63 12.17 12.77 0.32
N VAL A 64 13.47 12.83 0.59
CA VAL A 64 14.40 11.79 0.15
C VAL A 64 14.11 10.55 0.98
N ALA A 65 13.82 9.45 0.30
CA ALA A 65 13.59 8.14 0.89
C ALA A 65 14.33 7.07 0.08
N SER A 66 14.83 6.06 0.77
CA SER A 66 15.49 4.89 0.15
C SER A 66 14.76 3.63 0.61
N GLY A 67 14.65 2.65 -0.28
CA GLY A 67 14.15 1.33 0.09
C GLY A 67 15.06 0.68 1.14
N THR A 68 14.46 0.00 2.11
CA THR A 68 15.18 -0.79 3.12
C THR A 68 15.58 -2.17 2.61
N SER A 69 15.00 -2.59 1.48
CA SER A 69 15.21 -3.85 0.80
C SER A 69 14.90 -3.68 -0.70
N SER A 70 15.48 -4.54 -1.53
CA SER A 70 15.12 -4.65 -2.95
C SER A 70 13.98 -5.66 -3.19
N TYR A 71 13.36 -6.19 -2.13
CA TYR A 71 12.32 -7.21 -2.19
C TYR A 71 11.02 -6.70 -1.58
N THR A 72 9.93 -6.76 -2.34
CA THR A 72 8.64 -6.13 -2.03
C THR A 72 8.09 -6.51 -0.66
N LEU A 73 8.04 -7.81 -0.34
CA LEU A 73 7.48 -8.29 0.93
C LEU A 73 8.31 -7.81 2.13
N LYS A 74 9.62 -7.66 1.98
CA LYS A 74 10.50 -7.06 3.00
C LYS A 74 10.29 -5.56 3.14
N SER A 75 10.08 -4.85 2.03
CA SER A 75 9.74 -3.43 2.05
C SER A 75 8.39 -3.18 2.73
N ILE A 76 7.40 -4.05 2.51
CA ILE A 76 6.10 -4.01 3.20
C ILE A 76 6.28 -4.11 4.72
N VAL A 77 7.14 -5.01 5.22
CA VAL A 77 7.47 -5.07 6.65
C VAL A 77 7.99 -3.73 7.17
N SER A 78 8.90 -3.09 6.46
CA SER A 78 9.41 -1.77 6.86
C SER A 78 8.36 -0.67 6.82
N ILE A 79 7.51 -0.66 5.79
CA ILE A 79 6.46 0.34 5.61
C ILE A 79 5.45 0.27 6.77
N PHE A 80 4.98 -0.93 7.11
CA PHE A 80 3.89 -1.08 8.08
C PHE A 80 4.37 -1.28 9.51
N CYS A 81 5.53 -1.89 9.74
CA CYS A 81 5.99 -2.19 11.09
C CYS A 81 7.13 -1.25 11.54
N GLY A 82 7.69 -0.43 10.65
CA GLY A 82 8.73 0.53 11.00
C GLY A 82 10.06 -0.11 11.39
N ILE A 83 10.30 -1.37 10.99
CA ILE A 83 11.51 -2.13 11.31
C ILE A 83 12.30 -2.47 10.04
N TYR A 84 13.62 -2.61 10.17
CA TYR A 84 14.44 -3.14 9.08
C TYR A 84 14.17 -4.63 8.90
N PRO A 85 14.06 -5.12 7.65
CA PRO A 85 13.87 -6.54 7.39
C PRO A 85 15.14 -7.32 7.72
N LEU A 86 15.02 -8.63 7.88
CA LEU A 86 16.15 -9.52 8.03
C LEU A 86 16.99 -9.52 6.75
N ASN A 87 18.30 -9.37 6.91
CA ASN A 87 19.27 -9.45 5.82
C ASN A 87 19.54 -10.91 5.42
N VAL A 88 18.49 -11.58 4.95
CA VAL A 88 18.48 -12.96 4.46
C VAL A 88 17.58 -13.02 3.22
N ASN A 89 17.84 -14.00 2.37
CA ASN A 89 17.01 -14.22 1.18
C ASN A 89 15.59 -14.62 1.55
N PHE A 90 14.63 -14.24 0.69
CA PHE A 90 13.21 -14.55 0.83
C PHE A 90 12.59 -14.02 2.14
N LEU A 91 11.29 -14.21 2.29
CA LEU A 91 10.51 -13.68 3.40
C LEU A 91 10.59 -14.55 4.66
N LYS A 92 11.76 -14.57 5.31
CA LYS A 92 11.94 -15.29 6.58
C LYS A 92 11.18 -14.67 7.75
N GLU A 93 10.86 -13.38 7.65
CA GLU A 93 10.07 -12.62 8.62
C GLU A 93 8.68 -13.25 8.85
N ALA A 94 8.05 -13.75 7.78
CA ALA A 94 6.76 -14.41 7.85
C ALA A 94 6.78 -15.69 8.71
N ASN A 95 7.91 -16.38 8.80
CA ASN A 95 8.05 -17.64 9.55
C ASN A 95 8.75 -17.47 10.91
N SER A 96 9.28 -16.28 11.22
CA SER A 96 9.91 -16.05 12.51
C SER A 96 8.86 -15.80 13.58
N GLU A 97 8.91 -16.56 14.68
CA GLU A 97 7.96 -16.42 15.79
C GLU A 97 8.04 -15.03 16.42
N ASN A 98 9.24 -14.51 16.64
CA ASN A 98 9.45 -13.30 17.46
C ASN A 98 9.79 -12.04 16.66
N PHE A 99 9.97 -12.13 15.34
CA PHE A 99 10.45 -10.98 14.55
C PHE A 99 9.39 -9.89 14.39
N LEU A 100 8.12 -10.29 14.29
CA LEU A 100 6.97 -9.38 14.17
C LEU A 100 6.14 -9.33 15.47
N ASP A 101 6.80 -9.48 16.63
CA ASP A 101 6.14 -9.28 17.94
C ASP A 101 5.77 -7.80 18.16
N GLU A 102 6.49 -6.89 17.49
CA GLU A 102 6.18 -5.47 17.49
C GLU A 102 4.91 -5.20 16.68
N LYS A 103 4.03 -4.36 17.23
CA LYS A 103 2.74 -4.04 16.60
C LYS A 103 2.96 -3.19 15.35
N CYS A 104 2.49 -3.69 14.22
CA CYS A 104 2.49 -2.95 12.97
C CYS A 104 1.38 -1.87 12.96
N LEU A 105 1.50 -0.92 12.04
CA LEU A 105 0.63 0.24 11.90
C LEU A 105 -0.87 -0.08 11.90
N PRO A 106 -1.38 -1.12 11.20
CA PRO A 106 -2.81 -1.45 11.25
C PRO A 106 -3.32 -1.72 12.66
N GLU A 107 -2.58 -2.55 13.41
CA GLU A 107 -2.91 -2.88 14.79
C GLU A 107 -2.73 -1.69 15.73
N LEU A 108 -1.66 -0.92 15.56
CA LEU A 108 -1.43 0.29 16.36
C LEU A 108 -2.57 1.30 16.20
N LEU A 109 -3.05 1.53 14.97
CA LEU A 109 -4.19 2.42 14.73
C LEU A 109 -5.47 1.88 15.38
N ARG A 110 -5.72 0.56 15.23
CA ARG A 110 -6.88 -0.11 15.83
C ARG A 110 -6.91 0.00 17.36
N GLU A 111 -5.76 -0.13 18.00
CA GLU A 111 -5.66 -0.09 19.46
C GLU A 111 -5.63 1.32 20.03
N THR A 112 -4.96 2.26 19.34
CA THR A 112 -4.79 3.63 19.81
C THR A 112 -6.08 4.44 19.68
N PHE A 113 -6.82 4.24 18.60
CA PHE A 113 -8.02 5.03 18.30
C PHE A 113 -9.28 4.23 18.60
N ARG A 114 -9.69 4.22 19.87
CA ARG A 114 -10.93 3.57 20.31
C ARG A 114 -12.07 4.56 20.50
N THR A 115 -13.28 4.10 20.21
CA THR A 115 -14.54 4.81 20.48
C THR A 115 -14.91 4.72 21.97
N LYS A 116 -15.94 5.48 22.38
CA LYS A 116 -16.47 5.44 23.76
C LYS A 116 -16.92 4.04 24.20
N ASN A 117 -17.28 3.17 23.26
CA ASN A 117 -17.70 1.80 23.53
C ASN A 117 -16.53 0.80 23.45
N ASN A 118 -15.28 1.29 23.52
CA ASN A 118 -14.05 0.50 23.42
C ASN A 118 -13.90 -0.30 22.10
N GLN A 119 -14.67 0.06 21.07
CA GLN A 119 -14.51 -0.47 19.70
C GLN A 119 -13.48 0.36 18.95
N SER A 120 -12.68 -0.25 18.07
CA SER A 120 -11.78 0.50 17.19
C SER A 120 -12.56 1.46 16.29
N ALA A 121 -12.10 2.71 16.22
CA ALA A 121 -12.59 3.72 15.28
C ALA A 121 -11.98 3.58 13.88
N PHE A 122 -10.89 2.81 13.76
CA PHE A 122 -10.25 2.46 12.49
C PHE A 122 -10.69 1.07 12.02
N ARG A 123 -10.87 0.94 10.70
CA ARG A 123 -10.89 -0.33 9.96
C ARG A 123 -9.75 -0.33 8.97
N SER A 124 -9.03 -1.44 8.90
CA SER A 124 -7.84 -1.57 8.08
C SER A 124 -7.98 -2.64 7.00
N ALA A 125 -7.56 -2.33 5.78
CA ALA A 125 -7.50 -3.30 4.70
C ALA A 125 -6.20 -3.22 3.88
N PHE A 126 -5.73 -4.38 3.43
CA PHE A 126 -4.66 -4.52 2.45
C PHE A 126 -5.22 -5.07 1.14
N PHE A 127 -4.92 -4.40 0.04
CA PHE A 127 -5.37 -4.74 -1.31
C PHE A 127 -4.17 -5.04 -2.20
N THR A 128 -4.28 -6.08 -3.01
CA THR A 128 -3.32 -6.38 -4.07
C THR A 128 -4.02 -7.19 -5.17
N ALA A 129 -3.68 -6.96 -6.44
CA ALA A 129 -4.12 -7.86 -7.50
C ALA A 129 -3.28 -9.14 -7.57
N ALA A 130 -2.14 -9.18 -6.86
CA ALA A 130 -1.33 -10.38 -6.78
C ALA A 130 -2.02 -11.46 -5.96
N ARG A 131 -1.80 -12.72 -6.36
CA ARG A 131 -2.01 -13.88 -5.50
C ARG A 131 -1.03 -13.81 -4.32
N ASP A 132 -1.42 -14.41 -3.19
CA ASP A 132 -0.66 -14.37 -1.94
C ASP A 132 -0.05 -15.73 -1.55
N ASP A 133 -0.02 -16.68 -2.48
CA ASP A 133 0.61 -18.00 -2.34
C ASP A 133 2.12 -17.99 -2.62
N PHE A 134 2.67 -16.85 -3.01
CA PHE A 134 4.10 -16.65 -3.23
C PHE A 134 4.84 -16.33 -1.91
N ASP A 135 5.98 -17.00 -1.68
CA ASP A 135 6.96 -16.72 -0.63
C ASP A 135 6.38 -16.27 0.73
N HIS A 136 5.43 -17.04 1.27
CA HIS A 136 4.80 -16.77 2.56
C HIS A 136 4.08 -15.40 2.67
N GLN A 137 3.68 -14.82 1.54
CA GLN A 137 3.00 -13.53 1.50
C GLN A 137 1.71 -13.54 2.33
N LYS A 138 0.89 -14.60 2.21
CA LYS A 138 -0.29 -14.81 3.06
C LYS A 138 0.05 -14.82 4.55
N ASP A 139 1.11 -15.52 4.94
CA ASP A 139 1.56 -15.60 6.34
C ASP A 139 2.02 -14.22 6.86
N LEU A 140 2.74 -13.46 6.04
CA LEU A 140 3.11 -12.08 6.36
C LEU A 140 1.87 -11.22 6.56
N PHE A 141 0.92 -11.23 5.64
CA PHE A 141 -0.27 -10.37 5.73
C PHE A 141 -1.11 -10.69 6.97
N ASN A 142 -1.20 -11.97 7.36
CA ASN A 142 -1.80 -12.39 8.64
C ASN A 142 -1.05 -11.84 9.87
N LYS A 143 0.28 -11.66 9.77
CA LYS A 143 1.10 -11.07 10.83
C LYS A 143 1.06 -9.53 10.85
N LEU A 144 0.78 -8.86 9.74
CA LEU A 144 0.62 -7.40 9.70
C LEU A 144 -0.66 -6.90 10.40
N LYS A 145 -1.60 -7.80 10.70
CA LYS A 145 -2.83 -7.54 11.47
C LYS A 145 -3.79 -6.51 10.86
N PHE A 146 -3.82 -6.41 9.53
CA PHE A 146 -4.95 -5.79 8.84
C PHE A 146 -6.26 -6.51 9.19
N ASP A 147 -7.37 -5.79 9.28
CA ASP A 147 -8.68 -6.39 9.55
C ASP A 147 -9.24 -7.14 8.33
N THR A 148 -8.83 -6.72 7.13
CA THR A 148 -9.19 -7.39 5.87
C THR A 148 -7.98 -7.43 4.95
N THR A 149 -7.80 -8.53 4.22
CA THR A 149 -6.86 -8.61 3.09
C THR A 149 -7.66 -9.08 1.89
N ILE A 150 -7.54 -8.36 0.76
CA ILE A 150 -8.14 -8.73 -0.52
C ILE A 150 -7.02 -8.89 -1.54
N ASN A 151 -6.95 -10.04 -2.18
CA ASN A 151 -5.88 -10.45 -3.08
C ASN A 151 -6.43 -10.92 -4.45
N GLY A 152 -5.54 -11.41 -5.32
CA GLY A 152 -5.92 -11.91 -6.64
C GLY A 152 -6.91 -13.08 -6.64
N PHE A 153 -6.93 -13.91 -5.59
CA PHE A 153 -7.91 -14.99 -5.46
C PHE A 153 -9.33 -14.45 -5.23
N ASP A 154 -9.48 -13.41 -4.40
CA ASP A 154 -10.77 -12.76 -4.18
C ASP A 154 -11.32 -12.12 -5.47
N ILE A 155 -10.43 -11.64 -6.35
CA ILE A 155 -10.82 -11.16 -7.68
C ILE A 155 -11.45 -12.30 -8.48
N TYR A 156 -10.77 -13.46 -8.60
CA TYR A 156 -11.32 -14.57 -9.37
C TYR A 156 -12.65 -15.09 -8.81
N GLU A 157 -12.84 -15.02 -7.49
CA GLU A 157 -14.10 -15.41 -6.84
C GLU A 157 -15.25 -14.45 -7.17
N GLU A 158 -15.00 -13.13 -7.20
CA GLU A 158 -16.03 -12.12 -7.45
C GLU A 158 -16.37 -11.97 -8.95
N VAL A 159 -15.36 -11.97 -9.82
CA VAL A 159 -15.54 -11.68 -11.27
C VAL A 159 -15.41 -12.89 -12.18
N GLY A 160 -15.05 -14.05 -11.64
CA GLY A 160 -14.70 -15.24 -12.42
C GLY A 160 -13.28 -15.17 -12.98
N TYR A 161 -12.97 -16.06 -13.93
CA TYR A 161 -11.63 -16.10 -14.52
C TYR A 161 -11.32 -14.82 -15.30
N VAL A 162 -10.23 -14.16 -14.92
CA VAL A 162 -9.59 -13.08 -15.65
C VAL A 162 -8.16 -13.50 -15.98
N PRO A 163 -7.63 -13.18 -17.18
CA PRO A 163 -6.26 -13.55 -17.53
C PRO A 163 -5.23 -12.89 -16.62
N ASP A 164 -4.20 -13.65 -16.26
CA ASP A 164 -3.06 -13.11 -15.51
C ASP A 164 -2.24 -12.15 -16.37
N LEU A 165 -1.87 -11.02 -15.76
CA LEU A 165 -0.93 -10.07 -16.29
C LEU A 165 0.45 -10.36 -15.70
N GLY A 166 1.16 -11.31 -16.33
CA GLY A 166 2.46 -11.78 -15.85
C GLY A 166 2.34 -12.83 -14.75
N MET A 167 3.29 -12.85 -13.81
CA MET A 167 3.40 -13.95 -12.85
C MET A 167 2.57 -13.77 -11.56
N PHE A 168 2.15 -12.54 -11.24
CA PHE A 168 1.53 -12.24 -9.95
C PHE A 168 0.02 -12.44 -9.91
N GLY A 169 -0.68 -12.30 -11.04
CA GLY A 169 -2.13 -12.40 -11.09
C GLY A 169 -2.71 -11.42 -12.11
N PRO A 170 -4.00 -11.05 -11.99
CA PRO A 170 -4.64 -10.10 -12.89
C PRO A 170 -4.05 -8.69 -12.82
N ALA A 171 -4.46 -7.84 -13.76
CA ALA A 171 -4.11 -6.43 -13.73
C ALA A 171 -4.64 -5.72 -12.46
N ASP A 172 -3.90 -4.71 -11.97
CA ASP A 172 -4.26 -3.95 -10.77
C ASP A 172 -5.65 -3.30 -10.85
N SER A 173 -6.16 -3.01 -12.05
CA SER A 173 -7.50 -2.43 -12.23
C SER A 173 -8.63 -3.31 -11.70
N TYR A 174 -8.45 -4.64 -11.69
CA TYR A 174 -9.46 -5.57 -11.20
C TYR A 174 -9.63 -5.55 -9.68
N ILE A 175 -8.67 -5.05 -8.90
CA ILE A 175 -8.83 -4.91 -7.44
C ILE A 175 -9.66 -3.67 -7.07
N LEU A 176 -9.74 -2.67 -7.97
CA LEU A 176 -10.36 -1.37 -7.67
C LEU A 176 -11.85 -1.49 -7.31
N PRO A 177 -12.69 -2.26 -8.03
CA PRO A 177 -14.10 -2.43 -7.66
C PRO A 177 -14.28 -3.05 -6.27
N LEU A 178 -13.46 -4.05 -5.91
CA LEU A 178 -13.50 -4.67 -4.59
C LEU A 178 -13.06 -3.70 -3.49
N MET A 179 -12.06 -2.86 -3.79
CA MET A 179 -11.62 -1.79 -2.90
C MET A 179 -12.73 -0.76 -2.66
N TRP A 180 -13.41 -0.29 -3.72
CA TRP A 180 -14.54 0.63 -3.59
C TRP A 180 -15.70 0.01 -2.80
N LYS A 181 -16.06 -1.25 -3.09
CA LYS A 181 -17.07 -2.00 -2.34
C LYS A 181 -16.72 -2.07 -0.84
N TRP A 182 -15.46 -2.33 -0.50
CA TRP A 182 -15.00 -2.35 0.89
C TRP A 182 -15.10 -0.97 1.55
N ILE A 183 -14.69 0.10 0.85
CA ILE A 183 -14.79 1.49 1.34
C ILE A 183 -16.25 1.83 1.64
N ASP A 184 -17.15 1.64 0.68
CA ASP A 184 -18.56 2.01 0.81
C ASP A 184 -19.23 1.27 1.97
N ASN A 185 -18.99 -0.03 2.08
CA ASN A 185 -19.52 -0.83 3.17
C ASN A 185 -19.04 -0.33 4.54
N ASN A 186 -17.74 -0.03 4.68
CA ASN A 186 -17.18 0.42 5.95
C ASN A 186 -17.54 1.87 6.28
N LEU A 187 -17.71 2.75 5.30
CA LEU A 187 -18.18 4.12 5.53
C LEU A 187 -19.68 4.18 5.88
N ALA A 188 -20.46 3.21 5.43
CA ALA A 188 -21.86 3.06 5.82
C ALA A 188 -22.04 2.57 7.28
N GLU A 189 -21.02 1.92 7.86
CA GLU A 189 -21.06 1.47 9.26
C GLU A 189 -20.98 2.64 10.24
N LYS A 190 -21.98 2.77 11.13
CA LYS A 190 -22.04 3.86 12.10
C LYS A 190 -20.87 3.91 13.09
N GLN A 191 -20.23 2.78 13.34
CA GLN A 191 -19.12 2.65 14.31
C GLN A 191 -17.75 2.94 13.68
N THR A 192 -17.62 2.72 12.38
CA THR A 192 -16.37 2.94 11.65
C THR A 192 -16.28 4.41 11.27
N LYS A 193 -15.26 5.09 11.80
CA LYS A 193 -15.07 6.52 11.54
C LYS A 193 -13.93 6.79 10.58
N HIS A 194 -12.97 5.87 10.55
CA HIS A 194 -11.68 6.05 9.93
C HIS A 194 -11.27 4.78 9.21
N LEU A 195 -10.63 4.95 8.07
CA LEU A 195 -10.13 3.84 7.25
C LEU A 195 -8.61 3.93 7.19
N MET A 196 -7.94 2.79 7.33
CA MET A 196 -6.57 2.61 6.87
C MET A 196 -6.61 1.65 5.69
N MET A 197 -6.05 2.05 4.56
CA MET A 197 -5.97 1.20 3.40
C MET A 197 -4.55 1.15 2.88
N SER A 198 -4.16 -0.03 2.43
CA SER A 198 -2.93 -0.25 1.69
C SER A 198 -3.25 -0.84 0.33
N LEU A 199 -2.66 -0.34 -0.74
CA LEU A 199 -2.71 -0.95 -2.07
C LEU A 199 -1.29 -1.26 -2.52
N LEU A 200 -1.00 -2.53 -2.80
CA LEU A 200 0.19 -2.93 -3.55
C LEU A 200 -0.19 -3.04 -5.02
N VAL A 201 0.43 -2.21 -5.85
CA VAL A 201 0.30 -2.23 -7.31
C VAL A 201 1.40 -3.11 -7.87
N THR A 202 1.10 -4.11 -8.71
CA THR A 202 2.09 -5.10 -9.20
C THR A 202 2.33 -5.07 -10.71
N GLY A 203 1.55 -4.31 -11.49
CA GLY A 203 1.67 -4.24 -12.95
C GLY A 203 3.01 -3.72 -13.47
N THR A 204 3.81 -3.10 -12.61
CA THR A 204 5.17 -2.62 -12.90
C THR A 204 6.26 -3.61 -12.51
N HIS A 205 5.93 -4.85 -12.18
CA HIS A 205 6.94 -5.90 -11.98
C HIS A 205 7.47 -6.42 -13.33
N GLU A 206 8.76 -6.78 -13.38
CA GLU A 206 9.38 -7.47 -14.51
C GLU A 206 8.57 -8.74 -14.91
N PRO A 207 8.31 -9.00 -16.21
CA PRO A 207 8.87 -8.36 -17.41
C PRO A 207 8.08 -7.15 -17.93
N PHE A 208 7.33 -6.46 -17.07
CA PHE A 208 6.51 -5.29 -17.39
C PHE A 208 5.42 -5.57 -18.44
N PRO A 209 4.58 -6.60 -18.21
CA PRO A 209 3.48 -6.92 -19.11
C PRO A 209 2.49 -5.75 -19.18
N ILE A 210 2.06 -5.40 -20.39
CA ILE A 210 1.01 -4.40 -20.63
C ILE A 210 -0.27 -5.13 -21.01
N PRO A 211 -1.42 -4.86 -20.38
CA PRO A 211 -2.69 -5.47 -20.78
C PRO A 211 -3.00 -5.14 -22.25
N THR A 212 -3.30 -6.15 -23.05
CA THR A 212 -3.60 -5.98 -24.48
C THR A 212 -4.96 -5.34 -24.74
N ASP A 213 -5.88 -5.48 -23.77
CA ASP A 213 -7.29 -5.14 -23.93
C ASP A 213 -7.67 -3.83 -23.21
N SER A 214 -6.70 -3.11 -22.63
CA SER A 214 -6.94 -1.76 -22.14
C SER A 214 -6.77 -0.77 -23.29
N PRO A 215 -7.85 -0.12 -23.78
CA PRO A 215 -7.63 1.13 -24.48
C PRO A 215 -6.95 2.06 -23.48
N MET A 216 -5.72 2.48 -23.79
CA MET A 216 -4.98 3.48 -23.00
C MET A 216 -5.82 4.75 -22.73
N ASP A 217 -6.87 4.96 -23.52
CA ASP A 217 -7.83 6.05 -23.43
C ASP A 217 -8.89 5.89 -22.31
N GLU A 218 -9.16 4.70 -21.76
CA GLU A 218 -10.21 4.51 -20.73
C GLU A 218 -9.83 5.04 -19.35
N TYR A 219 -8.53 5.15 -19.02
CA TYR A 219 -8.10 5.74 -17.75
C TYR A 219 -8.08 7.27 -17.75
N SER A 220 -8.41 7.92 -18.87
CA SER A 220 -8.59 9.38 -18.99
C SER A 220 -9.80 9.89 -18.19
N PHE A 221 -10.76 9.02 -17.86
CA PHE A 221 -12.05 9.40 -17.30
C PHE A 221 -12.05 9.78 -15.82
N TYR A 222 -10.96 9.54 -15.08
CA TYR A 222 -10.89 9.84 -13.64
C TYR A 222 -10.06 11.08 -13.30
N ILE A 223 -9.55 11.79 -14.30
CA ILE A 223 -8.98 13.14 -14.12
C ILE A 223 -10.05 14.13 -14.57
N ASP A 224 -10.96 14.48 -13.66
CA ASP A 224 -11.82 15.64 -13.85
C ASP A 224 -10.94 16.90 -13.74
N ASP A 225 -10.48 17.41 -14.89
CA ASP A 225 -9.74 18.68 -15.02
C ASP A 225 -10.66 19.91 -14.84
N SER A 226 -11.73 19.80 -14.05
CA SER A 226 -12.57 20.94 -13.73
C SER A 226 -11.87 21.87 -12.73
N PRO A 227 -11.74 23.18 -13.05
CA PRO A 227 -11.00 24.16 -12.25
C PRO A 227 -11.63 24.51 -10.90
#